data_AF-A0A919BI92-F1
#
_entry.id   AF-A0A919BI92-F1
#
_cell.length_a   1.000
_cell.length_b   1.000
_cell.length_c   1.000
_cell.angle_alpha   90.00
_cell.angle_beta   90.00
_cell.angle_gamma   90.00
#
_symmetry.space_group_name_H-M   'P 1'
#
loop_
_entity.id
_entity.type
_entity.pdbx_description
1 polymer ?
#
loop_
_entity_poly.entity_id
_entity_poly.type
_entity_poly.pdbx_seq_one_letter_code
_entity_poly.pdbx_strand_id
1 'polypeptide(L)'
;MIDFKNSSVFKLKPIAIEDAREDFHKFIIDGEEIIAAFKTIRDQVVFTNKRVIAANVQGLTGSKVDYTSLPYSKINAFSIETSGTLDLDCEIELYISEVGRARFEIRGSFDIVQFNRVISEYTLA
;
A
#
# COMPACT_ATOMS: atom_id res chain seq x y z
N MET A 1 4.26 -12.83 2.15
CA MET A 1 2.80 -12.74 2.34
C MET A 1 2.56 -11.68 3.38
N ILE A 2 1.65 -10.73 3.13
CA ILE A 2 1.18 -9.83 4.19
C ILE A 2 0.60 -10.73 5.29
N ASP A 3 1.11 -10.60 6.51
CA ASP A 3 0.50 -11.24 7.67
C ASP A 3 -0.70 -10.37 8.07
N PHE A 4 -1.91 -10.89 7.87
CA PHE A 4 -3.15 -10.20 8.25
C PHE A 4 -3.60 -10.54 9.68
N LYS A 5 -2.96 -11.54 10.32
CA LYS A 5 -3.31 -12.00 11.67
C LYS A 5 -2.55 -11.22 12.74
N ASN A 6 -1.27 -10.93 12.51
CA ASN A 6 -0.54 -9.89 13.22
C ASN A 6 -0.62 -8.65 12.36
N SER A 7 -1.08 -7.50 12.86
CA SER A 7 -1.15 -6.28 12.06
C SER A 7 0.20 -6.04 11.37
N SER A 8 0.32 -6.36 10.08
CA SER A 8 1.55 -6.11 9.36
C SER A 8 1.73 -4.60 9.37
N VAL A 9 2.75 -4.11 10.06
CA VAL A 9 3.09 -2.69 10.09
C VAL A 9 4.21 -2.49 9.09
N PHE A 10 3.88 -1.92 7.94
CA PHE A 10 4.90 -1.44 7.01
C PHE A 10 5.28 -0.02 7.43
N LYS A 11 6.49 0.20 7.95
CA LYS A 11 7.06 1.56 8.11
C LYS A 11 7.59 2.02 6.75
N LEU A 12 6.70 2.62 5.98
CA LEU A 12 6.86 3.00 4.60
C LEU A 12 7.47 4.40 4.47
N LYS A 13 8.27 4.61 3.44
CA LYS A 13 8.69 5.93 2.97
C LYS A 13 8.16 6.15 1.56
N PRO A 14 7.63 7.34 1.24
CA PRO A 14 7.21 7.66 -0.12
C PRO A 14 8.41 7.61 -1.07
N ILE A 15 8.14 7.17 -2.31
CA ILE A 15 9.08 7.19 -3.43
C ILE A 15 8.38 7.70 -4.68
N ALA A 16 9.16 8.12 -5.68
CA ALA A 16 8.61 8.41 -7.00
C ALA A 16 8.04 7.13 -7.63
N ILE A 17 7.02 7.26 -8.49
CA ILE A 17 6.36 6.10 -9.12
C ILE A 17 7.35 5.36 -10.02
N GLU A 18 8.21 6.12 -10.68
CA GLU A 18 9.28 5.64 -11.57
C GLU A 18 10.35 4.83 -10.83
N ASP A 19 10.48 5.01 -9.51
CA ASP A 19 11.40 4.26 -8.64
C ASP A 19 10.79 2.94 -8.12
N ALA A 20 9.52 2.67 -8.44
CA ALA A 20 8.87 1.42 -8.07
C ALA A 20 9.53 0.24 -8.80
N ARG A 21 9.44 -0.98 -8.23
CA ARG A 21 9.99 -2.19 -8.86
C ARG A 21 9.45 -2.33 -10.29
N GLU A 22 10.35 -2.57 -11.24
CA GLU A 22 10.02 -2.79 -12.66
C GLU A 22 8.97 -3.90 -12.85
N ASP A 23 9.00 -4.91 -11.97
CA ASP A 23 8.05 -6.02 -11.97
C ASP A 23 6.60 -5.54 -11.89
N PHE A 24 6.29 -4.47 -11.14
CA PHE A 24 4.92 -3.93 -11.05
C PHE A 24 4.40 -3.53 -12.43
N HIS A 25 5.20 -2.87 -13.24
CA HIS A 25 4.83 -2.45 -14.60
C HIS A 25 4.61 -3.62 -15.55
N LYS A 26 5.12 -4.82 -15.24
CA LYS A 26 4.97 -6.02 -16.08
C LYS A 26 3.65 -6.77 -15.86
N PHE A 27 2.98 -6.57 -14.72
CA PHE A 27 1.75 -7.28 -14.39
C PHE A 27 0.56 -6.39 -14.02
N ILE A 28 0.73 -5.06 -14.14
CA ILE A 28 -0.38 -4.11 -14.18
C ILE A 28 -1.18 -4.36 -15.46
N ILE A 29 -2.51 -4.37 -15.32
CA ILE A 29 -3.42 -4.64 -16.43
C ILE A 29 -3.75 -3.36 -17.20
N ASP A 30 -4.36 -3.51 -18.38
CA ASP A 30 -4.83 -2.36 -19.17
C ASP A 30 -5.80 -1.48 -18.36
N GLY A 31 -5.53 -0.17 -18.37
CA GLY A 31 -6.30 0.81 -17.60
C GLY A 31 -6.05 0.79 -16.08
N GLU A 32 -5.09 -0.01 -15.60
CA GLU A 32 -4.58 0.08 -14.24
C GLU A 32 -3.34 1.00 -14.20
N GLU A 33 -3.31 1.97 -13.29
CA GLU A 33 -2.23 2.96 -13.16
C GLU A 33 -1.77 3.07 -11.70
N ILE A 34 -0.46 3.20 -11.46
CA ILE A 34 0.08 3.46 -10.12
C ILE A 34 -0.21 4.91 -9.75
N ILE A 35 -0.85 5.12 -8.60
CA ILE A 35 -1.18 6.45 -8.05
C ILE A 35 -0.22 6.89 -6.95
N ALA A 36 0.38 5.94 -6.24
CA ALA A 36 1.34 6.20 -5.17
C ALA A 36 2.24 4.98 -4.96
N ALA A 37 3.50 5.24 -4.61
CA ALA A 37 4.49 4.21 -4.38
C ALA A 37 5.25 4.46 -3.07
N PHE A 38 5.52 3.39 -2.35
CA PHE A 38 6.17 3.42 -1.05
C PHE A 38 7.14 2.25 -0.90
N LYS A 39 8.16 2.42 -0.05
CA LYS A 39 9.11 1.36 0.28
C LYS A 39 9.46 1.29 1.76
N THR A 40 9.83 0.10 2.20
CA THR A 40 10.67 -0.09 3.39
C THR A 40 12.13 -0.25 2.95
N ILE A 41 12.99 -0.84 3.79
CA ILE A 41 14.36 -1.20 3.41
C ILE A 41 14.38 -2.23 2.28
N ARG A 42 13.40 -3.14 2.23
CA ARG A 42 13.37 -4.27 1.29
C ARG A 42 12.07 -4.39 0.51
N ASP A 43 10.96 -4.10 1.17
CA ASP A 43 9.63 -4.31 0.62
C ASP A 43 9.14 -3.04 -0.06
N GLN A 44 8.21 -3.19 -1.00
CA GLN A 44 7.52 -2.07 -1.63
C GLN A 44 6.02 -2.26 -1.59
N VAL A 45 5.29 -1.15 -1.52
CA VAL A 45 3.84 -1.12 -1.64
C VAL A 45 3.49 -0.07 -2.68
N VAL A 46 2.70 -0.46 -3.67
CA VAL A 46 2.11 0.47 -4.64
C VAL A 46 0.60 0.47 -4.47
N PHE A 47 0.02 1.65 -4.55
CA PHE A 47 -1.41 1.83 -4.69
C PHE A 47 -1.68 2.15 -6.15
N THR A 48 -2.64 1.45 -6.74
CA THR A 48 -3.08 1.70 -8.12
C THR A 48 -4.47 2.35 -8.12
N ASN A 49 -5.09 2.52 -9.28
CA ASN A 49 -6.51 2.84 -9.39
C ASN A 49 -7.44 1.61 -9.28
N LYS A 50 -6.92 0.42 -8.94
CA LYS A 50 -7.69 -0.84 -8.81
C LYS A 50 -7.46 -1.58 -7.50
N ARG A 51 -6.25 -1.54 -6.96
CA ARG A 51 -5.81 -2.35 -5.81
C ARG A 51 -4.57 -1.77 -5.13
N VAL A 52 -4.30 -2.26 -3.94
CA VAL A 52 -2.98 -2.16 -3.32
C VAL A 52 -2.16 -3.40 -3.70
N ILE A 53 -0.88 -3.23 -4.03
CA ILE A 53 0.04 -4.33 -4.30
C ILE A 53 1.25 -4.21 -3.38
N ALA A 54 1.46 -5.21 -2.51
CA ALA A 54 2.64 -5.30 -1.68
C ALA A 54 3.62 -6.33 -2.24
N ALA A 55 4.88 -5.95 -2.40
CA ALA A 55 6.00 -6.80 -2.77
C ALA A 55 6.85 -7.08 -1.53
N ASN A 56 6.79 -8.30 -1.01
CA ASN A 56 7.60 -8.77 0.11
C ASN A 56 8.82 -9.54 -0.42
N VAL A 57 10.01 -9.00 -0.18
CA VAL A 57 11.27 -9.58 -0.66
C VAL A 57 11.79 -10.59 0.36
N GLN A 58 11.95 -11.85 -0.07
CA GLN A 58 12.32 -12.99 0.76
C GLN A 58 13.74 -13.48 0.49
N GLY A 59 14.33 -14.11 1.51
CA GLY A 59 15.66 -14.72 1.44
C GLY A 59 16.80 -13.69 1.51
N LEU A 60 18.03 -14.19 1.52
CA LEU A 60 19.24 -13.37 1.64
C LEU A 60 19.57 -12.61 0.35
N THR A 61 19.33 -13.26 -0.80
CA THR A 61 19.59 -12.70 -2.14
C THR A 61 18.49 -11.79 -2.64
N GLY A 62 17.30 -11.82 -2.01
CA GLY A 62 16.12 -11.11 -2.47
C GLY A 62 15.54 -11.58 -3.81
N SER A 63 15.97 -12.75 -4.31
CA SER A 63 15.52 -13.28 -5.60
C SER A 63 14.10 -13.82 -5.59
N LYS A 64 13.55 -14.12 -4.40
CA LYS A 64 12.16 -14.52 -4.24
C LYS A 64 11.35 -13.34 -3.76
N VAL A 65 10.30 -12.99 -4.49
CA VAL A 65 9.38 -11.91 -4.11
C VAL A 65 7.98 -12.46 -4.07
N ASP A 66 7.26 -12.14 -3.01
CA ASP A 66 5.86 -12.48 -2.83
C ASP A 66 5.02 -11.23 -3.04
N TYR A 67 4.15 -11.28 -4.05
CA TYR A 67 3.26 -10.18 -4.41
C TYR A 67 1.87 -10.45 -3.86
N THR A 68 1.37 -9.57 -2.99
CA THR A 68 0.01 -9.62 -2.46
C THR A 68 -0.81 -8.49 -3.07
N SER A 69 -1.94 -8.83 -3.69
CA SER A 69 -2.90 -7.84 -4.25
C SER A 69 -4.12 -7.71 -3.35
N LEU A 70 -4.53 -6.48 -3.04
CA LEU A 70 -5.72 -6.14 -2.25
C LEU A 70 -6.65 -5.26 -3.10
N PRO A 71 -7.62 -5.86 -3.81
CA PRO A 71 -8.57 -5.12 -4.63
C PRO A 71 -9.44 -4.17 -3.80
N TYR A 72 -9.63 -2.94 -4.27
CA TYR A 72 -10.48 -1.97 -3.57
C TYR A 72 -11.94 -2.43 -3.47
N SER A 73 -12.42 -3.15 -4.49
CA SER A 73 -13.76 -3.76 -4.50
C SER A 73 -14.01 -4.82 -3.43
N LYS A 74 -12.97 -5.22 -2.68
CA LYS A 74 -13.06 -6.16 -1.55
C LYS A 74 -12.86 -5.50 -0.20
N ILE A 75 -12.62 -4.19 -0.16
CA ILE A 75 -12.47 -3.44 1.08
C ILE A 75 -13.85 -3.12 1.64
N ASN A 76 -14.12 -3.57 2.86
CA ASN A 76 -15.40 -3.32 3.53
C ASN A 76 -15.38 -2.04 4.36
N ALA A 77 -14.21 -1.65 4.85
CA ALA A 77 -13.97 -0.39 5.53
C ALA A 77 -12.50 0.01 5.38
N PHE A 78 -12.23 1.31 5.51
CA PHE A 78 -10.87 1.82 5.62
C PHE A 78 -10.81 2.92 6.67
N SER A 79 -9.65 3.07 7.30
CA SER A 79 -9.35 4.15 8.24
C SER A 79 -8.10 4.88 7.76
N ILE A 80 -8.10 6.19 7.89
CA ILE A 80 -6.96 7.05 7.53
C ILE A 80 -6.71 7.99 8.69
N GLU A 81 -5.48 7.96 9.20
CA GLU A 81 -5.00 8.83 10.27
C GLU A 81 -3.93 9.77 9.70
N THR A 82 -4.15 11.08 9.87
CA THR A 82 -3.22 12.12 9.43
C THR A 82 -2.08 12.30 10.43
N SER A 83 -0.89 12.66 9.94
CA SER A 83 0.21 13.11 10.80
C SER A 83 -0.20 14.31 11.66
N GLY A 84 0.14 14.26 12.94
CA GLY A 84 -0.04 15.38 13.87
C GLY A 84 1.12 16.38 13.81
N THR A 85 1.08 17.40 14.67
CA THR A 85 2.17 18.39 14.78
C THR A 85 3.45 17.86 15.41
N LEU A 86 3.38 16.72 16.12
CA LEU A 86 4.51 16.10 16.82
C LEU A 86 4.92 14.74 16.23
N ASP A 87 3.98 14.02 15.59
CA ASP A 87 4.23 12.77 14.89
C ASP A 87 3.98 12.99 13.40
N LEU A 88 5.03 12.78 12.59
CA LEU A 88 4.99 13.00 11.15
C LEU A 88 4.48 11.78 10.38
N ASP A 89 4.20 10.68 11.07
CA ASP A 89 3.77 9.46 10.43
C ASP A 89 2.24 9.50 10.21
N CYS A 90 1.79 9.07 9.03
CA CYS A 90 0.38 8.88 8.69
C CYS A 90 0.06 7.39 8.70
N GLU A 91 -1.20 7.03 8.88
CA GLU A 91 -1.64 5.64 8.88
C GLU A 91 -2.79 5.38 7.93
N ILE A 92 -2.75 4.24 7.24
CA ILE A 92 -3.84 3.70 6.45
C ILE A 92 -4.14 2.30 6.93
N GLU A 93 -5.40 2.02 7.25
CA GLU A 93 -5.89 0.68 7.55
C GLU A 93 -6.95 0.27 6.55
N LEU A 94 -6.82 -0.94 5.98
CA LEU A 94 -7.80 -1.52 5.08
C LEU A 94 -8.39 -2.77 5.74
N TYR A 95 -9.71 -2.83 5.79
CA TYR A 95 -10.46 -3.93 6.39
C TYR A 95 -11.09 -4.76 5.27
N ILE A 96 -10.67 -6.01 5.16
CA ILE A 96 -11.08 -6.95 4.12
C ILE A 96 -11.74 -8.13 4.80
N SER A 97 -13.02 -8.38 4.49
CA SER A 97 -13.79 -9.50 5.07
C SER A 97 -13.06 -10.82 4.89
N GLU A 98 -13.10 -11.66 5.93
CA GLU A 98 -12.48 -13.00 5.99
C GLU A 98 -10.94 -13.01 5.95
N VAL A 99 -10.29 -11.98 5.40
CA VAL A 99 -8.82 -11.85 5.33
C VAL A 99 -8.26 -11.17 6.57
N GLY A 100 -8.92 -10.10 7.05
CA GLY A 100 -8.51 -9.33 8.22
C GLY A 100 -8.17 -7.88 7.89
N ARG A 101 -7.17 -7.33 8.58
CA ARG A 101 -6.77 -5.92 8.47
C ARG A 101 -5.35 -5.79 7.94
N ALA A 102 -5.15 -4.97 6.92
CA ALA A 102 -3.83 -4.50 6.49
C ALA A 102 -3.57 -3.09 7.04
N ARG A 103 -2.39 -2.85 7.62
CA ARG A 103 -1.99 -1.56 8.21
C ARG A 103 -0.74 -1.03 7.51
N PHE A 104 -0.75 0.24 7.13
CA PHE A 104 0.36 0.90 6.44
C PHE A 104 0.71 2.18 7.20
N GLU A 105 1.93 2.25 7.75
CA GLU A 105 2.45 3.40 8.49
C GLU A 105 3.40 4.16 7.56
N ILE A 106 2.98 5.31 7.04
CA ILE A 106 3.73 6.12 6.08
C ILE A 106 4.48 7.20 6.83
N ARG A 107 5.81 7.22 6.69
CA ARG A 107 6.66 8.20 7.35
C ARG A 107 6.81 9.48 6.55
N GLY A 108 6.77 10.60 7.28
CA GLY A 108 7.04 11.92 6.75
C GLY A 108 5.84 12.53 6.02
N SER A 109 6.10 13.62 5.30
CA SER A 109 5.05 14.37 4.62
C SER A 109 4.51 13.60 3.41
N PHE A 110 3.33 13.01 3.56
CA PHE A 110 2.53 12.48 2.47
C PHE A 110 1.16 13.16 2.52
N ASP A 111 0.64 13.61 1.37
CA ASP A 111 -0.70 14.21 1.31
C ASP A 111 -1.77 13.12 1.43
N ILE A 112 -1.96 12.70 2.68
CA ILE A 112 -2.91 11.65 3.05
C ILE A 112 -4.36 12.09 2.84
N VAL A 113 -4.64 13.41 2.82
CA VAL A 113 -5.98 13.96 2.58
C VAL A 113 -6.35 13.78 1.12
N GLN A 114 -5.47 14.17 0.20
CA GLN A 114 -5.66 13.90 -1.22
C GLN A 114 -5.76 12.40 -1.47
N PHE A 115 -4.91 11.61 -0.82
CA PHE A 115 -4.92 10.16 -0.96
C PHE A 115 -6.23 9.53 -0.47
N ASN A 116 -6.81 10.04 0.62
CA ASN A 116 -8.11 9.60 1.11
C ASN A 116 -9.21 9.76 0.06
N ARG A 117 -9.21 10.90 -0.66
CA ARG A 117 -10.15 11.11 -1.77
C ARG A 117 -9.98 10.06 -2.86
N VAL A 118 -8.74 9.74 -3.22
CA VAL A 118 -8.42 8.76 -4.26
C VAL A 118 -8.85 7.34 -3.84
N ILE A 119 -8.57 6.92 -2.61
CA ILE A 119 -9.03 5.62 -2.10
C ILE A 119 -10.55 5.56 -2.04
N SER A 120 -11.20 6.66 -1.62
CA SER A 120 -12.67 6.76 -1.60
C SER A 120 -13.25 6.59 -3.00
N GLU A 121 -12.65 7.19 -4.03
CA GLU A 121 -13.09 7.07 -5.43
C GLU A 121 -13.10 5.61 -5.91
N TYR A 122 -12.13 4.80 -5.51
CA TYR A 122 -12.05 3.40 -5.95
C TYR A 122 -12.71 2.38 -5.02
N THR A 123 -13.06 2.77 -3.80
CA THR A 123 -13.71 1.89 -2.82
C THR A 123 -15.23 2.07 -2.80
N LEU A 124 -15.72 3.27 -3.12
CA LEU A 124 -17.16 3.61 -3.06
C LEU A 124 -17.87 3.57 -4.43
N ALA A 125 -17.12 3.40 -5.51
CA ALA A 125 -17.64 3.35 -6.88
C ALA A 125 -18.17 1.97 -7.29
#